data_AF-A0A7S4B6D6-F1
#
_entry.id   AF-A0A7S4B6D6-F1
#
_cell.length_a   1.000
_cell.length_b   1.000
_cell.length_c   1.000
_cell.angle_alpha   90.00
_cell.angle_beta   90.00
_cell.angle_gamma   90.00
#
_symmetry.space_group_name_H-M   'P 1'
#
loop_
_entity.id
_entity.type
_entity.pdbx_description
1 polymer ?
#
loop_
_entity_poly.entity_id
_entity_poly.type
_entity_poly.pdbx_seq_one_letter_code
_entity_poly.pdbx_strand_id
1 'polypeptide(L)'
;MCVVGSCFKAPSCSLFASQAASDLVLAMPLVNMFRGDTFTEKKAAFCATCPTVLKNLAKQYKGPFFLGDNPYYCDLAVYHYLSLIKLIEPSLLADFPKADVLMAAVEALPGVSDYLANRPEPVDIGVAPKLVPK
;
A
#
# COMPACT_ATOMS: atom_id res chain seq x y z
N MET A 1 -31.60 15.86 7.06
CA MET A 1 -32.35 14.78 6.39
C MET A 1 -31.47 14.28 5.25
N CYS A 2 -30.74 13.18 5.46
CA CYS A 2 -29.82 12.64 4.46
C CYS A 2 -30.59 11.66 3.57
N VAL A 3 -30.63 11.90 2.27
CA VAL A 3 -31.38 11.07 1.31
C VAL A 3 -30.59 9.79 1.08
N VAL A 4 -31.25 8.65 1.27
CA VAL A 4 -30.71 7.27 1.32
C VAL A 4 -30.01 6.82 0.01
N GLY A 5 -29.97 7.65 -1.04
CA GLY A 5 -29.41 7.31 -2.36
C GLY A 5 -28.01 7.86 -2.67
N SER A 6 -27.46 8.78 -1.88
CA SER A 6 -26.18 9.45 -2.19
C SER A 6 -24.95 8.88 -1.46
N CYS A 7 -25.12 7.91 -0.56
CA CYS A 7 -24.02 7.39 0.27
C CYS A 7 -23.12 6.33 -0.37
N PHE A 8 -23.46 5.77 -1.54
CA PHE A 8 -22.73 4.64 -2.13
C PHE A 8 -22.27 4.83 -3.58
N LYS A 9 -22.12 6.08 -4.04
CA LYS A 9 -21.35 6.33 -5.26
C LYS A 9 -19.89 6.51 -4.84
N ALA A 10 -19.19 5.39 -4.68
CA ALA A 10 -17.75 5.40 -4.56
C ALA A 10 -17.20 6.23 -5.74
N PRO A 11 -16.59 7.40 -5.52
CA PRO A 11 -16.06 8.20 -6.62
C PRO A 11 -15.10 7.34 -7.42
N SER A 12 -15.07 7.49 -8.75
CA SER A 12 -14.29 6.64 -9.65
C SER A 12 -12.84 6.41 -9.18
N CYS A 13 -12.23 7.44 -8.57
CA CYS A 13 -10.91 7.40 -7.96
C CYS A 13 -10.74 6.32 -6.86
N SER A 14 -11.74 6.11 -5.99
CA SER A 14 -11.66 5.10 -4.92
C SER A 14 -11.79 3.67 -5.45
N LEU A 15 -12.53 3.47 -6.56
CA LEU A 15 -12.60 2.18 -7.26
C LEU A 15 -11.24 1.83 -7.88
N PHE A 16 -10.59 2.80 -8.53
CA PHE A 16 -9.25 2.61 -9.11
C PHE A 16 -8.19 2.33 -8.05
N ALA A 17 -8.20 3.04 -6.92
CA ALA A 17 -7.29 2.75 -5.81
C ALA A 17 -7.51 1.33 -5.25
N SER A 18 -8.76 0.88 -5.18
CA SER A 18 -9.10 -0.49 -4.74
C SER A 18 -8.64 -1.54 -5.77
N GLN A 19 -8.74 -1.27 -7.07
CA GLN A 19 -8.23 -2.16 -8.11
C GLN A 19 -6.71 -2.23 -8.10
N ALA A 20 -6.02 -1.09 -7.96
CA ALA A 20 -4.56 -1.06 -7.86
C ALA A 20 -4.06 -1.82 -6.63
N ALA A 21 -4.80 -1.79 -5.53
CA ALA A 21 -4.56 -2.63 -4.36
C ALA A 21 -4.62 -4.14 -4.71
N SER A 22 -5.61 -4.56 -5.52
CA SER A 22 -5.69 -5.95 -6.02
C SER A 22 -4.51 -6.30 -6.93
N ASP A 23 -4.05 -5.38 -7.76
CA ASP A 23 -2.90 -5.60 -8.66
C ASP A 23 -1.57 -5.72 -7.90
N LEU A 24 -1.51 -5.21 -6.65
CA LEU A 24 -0.37 -5.31 -5.74
C LEU A 24 -0.50 -6.45 -4.72
N VAL A 25 -1.54 -7.28 -4.80
CA VAL A 25 -1.84 -8.32 -3.80
C VAL A 25 -0.68 -9.30 -3.57
N LEU A 26 0.16 -9.52 -4.59
CA LEU A 26 1.34 -10.39 -4.51
C LEU A 26 2.37 -9.93 -3.46
N ALA A 27 2.36 -8.66 -3.07
CA ALA A 27 3.21 -8.13 -2.00
C ALA A 27 2.97 -8.83 -0.65
N MET A 28 1.73 -9.26 -0.37
CA MET A 28 1.39 -9.92 0.89
C MET A 28 2.08 -11.27 1.07
N PRO A 29 1.94 -12.25 0.15
CA PRO A 29 2.66 -13.52 0.28
C PRO A 29 4.17 -13.35 0.09
N LEU A 30 4.65 -12.32 -0.62
CA LEU A 30 6.08 -12.02 -0.70
C LEU A 30 6.68 -11.69 0.67
N VAL A 31 6.02 -10.84 1.45
CA VAL A 31 6.50 -10.48 2.78
C VAL A 31 6.27 -11.61 3.80
N ASN A 32 5.15 -12.34 3.70
CA ASN A 32 4.70 -13.21 4.79
C ASN A 32 4.88 -14.71 4.56
N MET A 33 5.09 -15.18 3.33
CA MET A 33 4.93 -16.60 2.99
C MET A 33 6.05 -17.18 2.13
N PHE A 34 6.35 -16.55 0.98
CA PHE A 34 7.29 -17.12 0.01
C PHE A 34 8.72 -17.16 0.56
N ARG A 35 9.44 -18.22 0.17
CA ARG A 35 10.80 -18.51 0.62
C ARG A 35 11.66 -19.04 -0.53
N GLY A 36 12.97 -18.91 -0.43
CA GLY A 36 13.93 -19.48 -1.37
C GLY A 36 13.64 -19.11 -2.82
N ASP A 37 13.74 -20.08 -3.72
CA ASP A 37 13.57 -19.85 -5.17
C ASP A 37 12.19 -19.27 -5.52
N THR A 38 11.13 -19.71 -4.84
CA THR A 38 9.79 -19.15 -5.04
C THR A 38 9.73 -17.66 -4.67
N PHE A 39 10.40 -17.26 -3.59
CA PHE A 39 10.49 -15.84 -3.23
C PHE A 39 11.20 -15.05 -4.33
N THR A 40 12.35 -15.53 -4.81
CA THR A 40 13.14 -14.88 -5.86
C THR A 40 12.33 -14.72 -7.15
N GLU A 41 11.67 -15.78 -7.61
CA GLU A 41 10.85 -15.77 -8.83
C GLU A 41 9.66 -14.80 -8.70
N LYS A 42 8.91 -14.88 -7.60
CA LYS A 42 7.74 -14.03 -7.38
C LYS A 42 8.11 -12.57 -7.14
N LYS A 43 9.26 -12.31 -6.50
CA LYS A 43 9.79 -10.95 -6.33
C LYS A 43 10.14 -10.36 -7.68
N ALA A 44 10.82 -11.11 -8.56
CA ALA A 44 11.14 -10.64 -9.90
C ALA A 44 9.87 -10.33 -10.72
N ALA A 45 8.87 -11.20 -10.70
CA ALA A 45 7.59 -10.97 -11.36
C ALA A 45 6.86 -9.73 -10.82
N PHE A 46 6.87 -9.54 -9.49
CA PHE A 46 6.30 -8.35 -8.85
C PHE A 46 7.02 -7.07 -9.27
N CYS A 47 8.36 -7.06 -9.24
CA CYS A 47 9.15 -5.89 -9.63
C CYS A 47 8.96 -5.52 -11.11
N ALA A 48 8.63 -6.48 -11.98
CA ALA A 48 8.35 -6.20 -13.39
C ALA A 48 7.03 -5.45 -13.62
N THR A 49 6.01 -5.68 -12.79
CA THR A 49 4.66 -5.09 -12.97
C THR A 49 4.41 -3.88 -12.09
N CYS A 50 4.98 -3.85 -10.88
CA CYS A 50 4.74 -2.83 -9.86
C CYS A 50 4.95 -1.38 -10.37
N PRO A 51 6.02 -1.02 -11.12
CA PRO A 51 6.22 0.34 -11.59
C PRO A 51 5.05 0.88 -12.43
N THR A 52 4.45 0.03 -13.26
CA THR A 52 3.31 0.41 -14.10
C THR A 52 2.07 0.72 -13.25
N VAL A 53 1.82 -0.09 -12.22
CA VAL A 53 0.71 0.11 -11.28
C VAL A 53 0.90 1.41 -10.51
N LEU A 54 2.10 1.65 -9.94
CA LEU A 54 2.43 2.88 -9.21
C LEU A 54 2.27 4.12 -10.09
N LYS A 55 2.75 4.08 -11.33
CA LYS A 55 2.60 5.18 -12.29
C LYS A 55 1.13 5.49 -12.59
N ASN A 56 0.28 4.48 -12.70
CA ASN A 56 -1.15 4.70 -12.94
C ASN A 56 -1.87 5.24 -11.70
N LEU A 57 -1.49 4.75 -10.52
CA LEU A 57 -1.98 5.24 -9.24
C LEU A 57 -1.64 6.72 -9.03
N ALA A 58 -0.41 7.13 -9.39
CA ALA A 58 0.08 8.51 -9.29
C ALA A 58 -0.82 9.56 -9.96
N LYS A 59 -1.49 9.16 -11.05
CA LYS A 59 -2.39 10.02 -11.84
C LYS A 59 -3.70 10.31 -11.12
N GLN A 60 -4.08 9.50 -10.14
CA GLN A 60 -5.38 9.58 -9.47
C GLN A 60 -5.39 10.52 -8.25
N TYR A 61 -4.22 10.86 -7.71
CA TYR A 61 -4.12 11.73 -6.53
C TYR A 61 -4.63 13.14 -6.80
N LYS A 62 -5.47 13.64 -5.88
CA LYS A 62 -6.04 14.99 -5.90
C LYS A 62 -5.51 15.89 -4.78
N GLY A 63 -4.66 15.38 -3.91
CA GLY A 63 -4.11 16.05 -2.73
C GLY A 63 -3.18 15.11 -1.97
N PRO A 64 -3.05 15.24 -0.64
CA PRO A 64 -2.33 14.27 0.19
C PRO A 64 -2.99 12.88 0.18
N PHE A 65 -4.29 12.82 -0.09
CA PHE A 65 -5.07 11.59 -0.28
C PHE A 65 -5.68 11.52 -1.70
N PHE A 66 -6.26 10.37 -2.05
CA PHE A 66 -6.89 10.14 -3.37
C PHE A 66 -8.07 11.08 -3.65
N LEU A 67 -8.83 11.43 -2.61
CA LEU A 67 -10.04 12.24 -2.72
C LEU A 67 -9.87 13.68 -2.22
N GLY A 68 -8.62 14.14 -2.03
CA GLY A 68 -8.29 15.50 -1.59
C GLY A 68 -7.62 15.48 -0.22
N ASP A 69 -8.13 16.30 0.71
CA ASP A 69 -7.49 16.55 2.01
C ASP A 69 -7.93 15.58 3.12
N ASN A 70 -9.03 14.85 2.91
CA ASN A 70 -9.54 13.90 3.89
C ASN A 70 -9.16 12.45 3.54
N PRO A 71 -8.79 11.61 4.52
CA PRO A 71 -8.49 10.20 4.30
C PRO A 71 -9.77 9.38 4.10
N TYR A 72 -9.68 8.39 3.22
CA TYR A 72 -10.72 7.37 3.01
C TYR A 72 -10.12 5.97 3.11
N TYR A 73 -10.98 4.95 3.16
CA TYR A 73 -10.54 3.56 3.29
C TYR A 73 -9.54 3.13 2.20
N CYS A 74 -9.66 3.68 0.99
CA CYS A 74 -8.78 3.34 -0.12
C CYS A 74 -7.35 3.87 0.06
N ASP A 75 -7.18 4.99 0.79
CA ASP A 75 -5.86 5.51 1.15
C ASP A 75 -5.13 4.54 2.08
N LEU A 76 -5.84 3.97 3.07
CA LEU A 76 -5.29 2.95 3.96
C LEU A 76 -4.95 1.66 3.22
N ALA A 77 -5.79 1.23 2.28
CA ALA A 77 -5.53 0.06 1.45
C ALA A 77 -4.26 0.24 0.61
N VAL A 78 -4.11 1.39 -0.06
CA VAL A 78 -2.90 1.70 -0.83
C VAL A 78 -1.68 1.84 0.09
N TYR A 79 -1.81 2.54 1.22
CA TYR A 79 -0.75 2.67 2.22
C TYR A 79 -0.20 1.30 2.64
N HIS A 80 -1.09 0.34 2.89
CA HIS A 80 -0.69 -1.02 3.24
C HIS A 80 0.26 -1.60 2.19
N TYR A 81 -0.09 -1.56 0.91
CA TYR A 81 0.76 -2.09 -0.15
C TYR A 81 2.05 -1.30 -0.34
N LEU A 82 2.02 0.04 -0.24
CA LEU A 82 3.24 0.85 -0.28
C LEU A 82 4.20 0.49 0.87
N SER A 83 3.67 0.23 2.06
CA SER A 83 4.48 -0.23 3.20
C SER A 83 5.11 -1.60 2.95
N LEU A 84 4.42 -2.51 2.26
CA LEU A 84 4.98 -3.82 1.88
C LEU A 84 6.04 -3.67 0.78
N ILE A 85 5.83 -2.77 -0.19
CA ILE A 85 6.83 -2.48 -1.23
C ILE A 85 8.13 -1.98 -0.59
N LYS A 86 8.08 -1.11 0.44
CA LYS A 86 9.28 -0.70 1.19
C LYS A 86 10.04 -1.87 1.80
N LEU A 87 9.36 -2.96 2.17
CA LEU A 87 10.01 -4.16 2.71
C LEU A 87 10.57 -5.08 1.60
N ILE A 88 9.93 -5.10 0.43
CA ILE A 88 10.30 -5.97 -0.69
C ILE A 88 11.44 -5.37 -1.51
N GLU A 89 11.26 -4.13 -1.97
CA GLU A 89 12.17 -3.42 -2.87
C GLU A 89 11.92 -1.89 -2.78
N PRO A 90 12.57 -1.19 -1.83
CA PRO A 90 12.36 0.25 -1.60
C PRO A 90 12.63 1.10 -2.85
N SER A 91 13.55 0.66 -3.72
CA SER A 91 13.92 1.39 -4.94
C SER A 91 12.74 1.61 -5.89
N LEU A 92 11.71 0.76 -5.85
CA LEU A 92 10.49 0.90 -6.67
C LEU A 92 9.69 2.16 -6.33
N LEU A 93 9.83 2.72 -5.12
CA LEU A 93 9.12 3.93 -4.72
C LEU A 93 9.88 5.21 -5.05
N ALA A 94 11.16 5.14 -5.41
CA ALA A 94 11.97 6.30 -5.74
C ALA A 94 11.41 7.10 -6.93
N ASP A 95 10.83 6.39 -7.91
CA ASP A 95 10.19 7.00 -9.09
C ASP A 95 8.74 7.45 -8.81
N PHE A 96 8.27 7.34 -7.58
CA PHE A 96 6.90 7.62 -7.18
C PHE A 96 6.82 8.53 -5.95
N PRO A 97 7.23 9.82 -6.06
CA PRO A 97 7.32 10.74 -4.92
C PRO A 97 5.98 11.04 -4.23
N LYS A 98 4.84 10.80 -4.92
CA LYS A 98 3.51 10.91 -4.28
C LYS A 98 3.26 9.79 -3.26
N ALA A 99 3.97 8.66 -3.32
CA ALA A 99 3.91 7.65 -2.27
C ALA A 99 4.32 8.25 -0.93
N ASP A 100 5.42 9.00 -0.87
CA ASP A 100 5.90 9.55 0.39
C ASP A 100 4.92 10.57 0.98
N VAL A 101 4.26 11.36 0.13
CA VAL A 101 3.20 12.28 0.56
C VAL A 101 2.03 11.52 1.19
N LEU A 102 1.52 10.49 0.50
CA LEU A 102 0.42 9.67 1.02
C LEU A 102 0.81 8.96 2.31
N MET A 103 1.98 8.33 2.33
CA MET A 103 2.46 7.58 3.48
C MET A 103 2.62 8.49 4.68
N ALA A 104 3.24 9.66 4.52
CA ALA A 104 3.37 10.64 5.60
C ALA A 104 2.00 11.11 6.10
N ALA A 105 1.05 11.38 5.20
CA ALA A 105 -0.30 11.82 5.57
C ALA A 105 -1.08 10.73 6.33
N VAL A 106 -0.96 9.46 5.93
CA VAL A 106 -1.59 8.32 6.60
C VAL A 106 -0.92 8.04 7.95
N GLU A 107 0.41 8.08 8.03
CA GLU A 107 1.19 7.84 9.25
C GLU A 107 0.97 8.93 10.31
N ALA A 108 0.62 10.14 9.90
CA ALA A 108 0.27 11.24 10.80
C ALA A 108 -1.13 11.11 11.43
N LEU A 109 -1.98 10.19 10.97
CA LEU A 109 -3.28 9.95 11.58
C LEU A 109 -3.10 9.34 12.99
N PRO A 110 -3.71 9.91 14.06
CA PRO A 110 -3.41 9.48 15.44
C PRO A 110 -3.51 7.97 15.67
N GLY A 111 -4.62 7.34 15.25
CA GLY A 111 -4.80 5.90 15.43
C GLY A 111 -3.85 5.03 14.59
N VAL A 112 -3.37 5.53 13.44
CA VAL A 112 -2.36 4.84 12.63
C VAL A 112 -0.99 4.97 13.27
N SER A 113 -0.63 6.18 13.72
CA SER A 113 0.63 6.45 14.41
C SER A 113 0.78 5.57 15.65
N ASP A 114 -0.26 5.52 16.51
CA ASP A 114 -0.30 4.70 17.72
C ASP A 114 -0.17 3.19 17.38
N TYR A 115 -0.84 2.73 16.32
CA TYR A 115 -0.72 1.35 15.86
C TYR A 115 0.71 1.04 15.38
N LEU A 116 1.31 1.89 14.55
CA LEU A 116 2.64 1.67 13.99
C LEU A 116 3.74 1.71 15.05
N ALA A 117 3.58 2.52 16.10
CA ALA A 117 4.49 2.57 17.24
C ALA A 117 4.62 1.19 17.92
N ASN A 118 3.52 0.43 18.00
CA ASN A 118 3.44 -0.85 18.69
C ASN A 118 3.45 -2.07 17.74
N ARG A 119 3.36 -1.85 16.44
CA ARG A 119 3.26 -2.92 15.43
C ARG A 119 4.55 -3.77 15.42
N PRO A 120 4.45 -5.12 15.55
CA PRO A 120 5.59 -6.02 15.38
C PRO A 120 6.28 -5.87 14.02
N GLU A 121 7.59 -6.08 14.00
CA GLU A 121 8.41 -5.93 12.81
C GLU A 121 8.52 -7.24 12.03
N PRO A 122 8.29 -7.23 10.71
CA PRO A 122 8.53 -8.38 9.85
C PRO A 122 10.04 -8.55 9.61
N VAL A 123 10.55 -9.75 9.87
CA VAL A 123 11.96 -10.12 9.70
C VAL A 123 12.09 -11.43 8.93
N ASP A 124 13.31 -11.73 8.47
CA ASP A 124 13.67 -12.95 7.74
C ASP A 124 12.81 -13.19 6.47
N ILE A 125 12.36 -12.11 5.83
CA ILE A 125 11.56 -12.13 4.59
C ILE A 125 12.32 -12.90 3.50
N GLY A 126 11.61 -13.81 2.82
CA GLY A 126 12.19 -14.66 1.77
C GLY A 126 13.01 -15.86 2.28
N VAL A 127 13.23 -15.98 3.60
CA VAL A 127 13.95 -17.11 4.20
C VAL A 127 13.06 -17.86 5.19
N ALA A 128 12.66 -17.19 6.27
CA ALA A 128 11.77 -17.72 7.29
C ALA A 128 10.91 -16.58 7.88
N PRO A 129 9.98 -16.01 7.08
CA PRO A 129 9.22 -14.83 7.48
C PRO A 129 8.54 -15.01 8.84
N LYS A 130 8.72 -14.03 9.73
CA LYS A 130 8.13 -13.99 11.07
C LYS A 130 7.99 -12.55 11.56
N LEU A 131 7.20 -12.37 12.61
CA LEU A 131 7.03 -11.11 13.31
C LEU A 131 7.79 -11.13 14.62
N VAL A 132 8.52 -10.05 14.90
CA VAL A 132 9.20 -9.85 16.18
C VAL A 132 8.52 -8.70 16.92
N PRO A 133 8.12 -8.88 18.20
CA PRO A 133 7.59 -7.80 19.01
C PRO A 133 8.58 -6.63 19.13
N LYS A 134 8.06 -5.42 19.22
CA LYS A 134 8.86 -4.22 19.53
C LYS A 134 9.18 -4.12 21.02
#